data_AF-A0A3M1LDX6-F1
#
_entry.id   AF-A0A3M1LDX6-F1
#
_cell.length_a   1.000
_cell.length_b   1.000
_cell.length_c   1.000
_cell.angle_alpha   90.00
_cell.angle_beta   90.00
_cell.angle_gamma   90.00
#
_symmetry.space_group_name_H-M   'P 1'
#
loop_
_entity.id
_entity.type
_entity.pdbx_description
1 polymer ?
#
loop_
_entity_poly.entity_id
_entity_poly.type
_entity_poly.pdbx_seq_one_letter_code
_entity_poly.pdbx_strand_id
1 'polypeptide(L)'
;MVRPARHKPRSRRILLFIPLVLATLAAAAWLPVGGFQLLYRDRIYPGVEVWGIPLEGMTPEEAEAVLVAALNFPQRVPVIFTDGEQRWELPPEQVGLRLDAGATATAAFRIGRHGSPWTRLLEQARTWWGGEQLAPRIIYDERTARAYLEALAQQINRPVRDAALRLEKRGTANERPIPVETTAQVGRELNVGATLALLHASIGQIAPIEVPLVIAETPPRVVDASEARRRVEAILSAPLTLTLTSTVPLTDDLGPWVLSPQELAGLVILGEEPREDGVHITATLDTDALRAFLTPIADLV
;
A
#
# COMPACT_ATOMS: atom_id res chain seq x y z
N MET A 1 81.44 71.05 -23.61
CA MET A 1 81.74 69.68 -23.09
C MET A 1 80.70 69.33 -22.03
N VAL A 2 79.76 68.44 -22.33
CA VAL A 2 78.65 68.04 -21.45
C VAL A 2 78.93 66.62 -20.94
N ARG A 3 78.96 66.42 -19.61
CA ARG A 3 79.14 65.11 -18.96
C ARG A 3 77.82 64.32 -18.95
N PRO A 4 77.76 63.05 -19.37
CA PRO A 4 76.54 62.25 -19.24
C PRO A 4 76.44 61.61 -17.84
N ALA A 5 75.24 61.69 -17.25
CA ALA A 5 74.91 61.08 -15.98
C ALA A 5 74.65 59.57 -16.14
N ARG A 6 75.39 58.73 -15.39
CA ARG A 6 75.20 57.28 -15.30
C ARG A 6 73.88 56.95 -14.57
N HIS A 7 72.89 56.42 -15.27
CA HIS A 7 71.74 55.76 -14.67
C HIS A 7 72.15 54.42 -14.04
N LYS A 8 72.02 54.28 -12.72
CA LYS A 8 72.13 52.98 -12.03
C LYS A 8 70.87 52.15 -12.30
N PRO A 9 70.97 50.84 -12.60
CA PRO A 9 69.81 50.01 -12.91
C PRO A 9 69.06 49.66 -11.62
N ARG A 10 68.06 50.47 -11.25
CA ARG A 10 67.12 50.18 -10.15
C ARG A 10 66.16 49.01 -10.48
N SER A 11 66.11 48.54 -11.73
CA SER A 11 65.16 47.54 -12.23
C SER A 11 65.45 46.09 -11.80
N ARG A 12 66.69 45.75 -11.41
CA ARG A 12 67.05 44.38 -11.01
C ARG A 12 66.53 43.98 -9.62
N ARG A 13 66.26 44.95 -8.74
CA ARG A 13 65.70 44.69 -7.41
C ARG A 13 64.19 44.41 -7.49
N ILE A 14 63.46 45.13 -8.35
CA ILE A 14 62.01 44.96 -8.53
C ILE A 14 61.67 43.58 -9.11
N LEU A 15 62.52 43.05 -10.00
CA LEU A 15 62.33 41.71 -10.59
C LEU A 15 62.47 40.55 -9.57
N LEU A 16 63.20 40.76 -8.47
CA LEU A 16 63.37 39.77 -7.38
C LEU A 16 62.28 39.88 -6.32
N PHE A 17 61.62 41.04 -6.17
CA PHE A 17 60.51 41.21 -5.22
C PHE A 17 59.22 40.53 -5.69
N ILE A 18 58.95 40.52 -6.99
CA ILE A 18 57.75 39.89 -7.57
C ILE A 18 57.63 38.39 -7.22
N PRO A 19 58.66 37.53 -7.44
CA PRO A 19 58.58 36.13 -7.07
C PRO A 19 58.51 35.92 -5.56
N LEU A 20 59.15 36.78 -4.76
CA LEU A 20 59.08 36.70 -3.30
C LEU A 20 57.68 37.03 -2.79
N VAL A 21 57.04 38.06 -3.34
CA VAL A 21 55.64 38.44 -3.02
C VAL A 21 54.66 37.38 -3.48
N LEU A 22 54.87 36.79 -4.67
CA LEU A 22 54.07 35.65 -5.13
C LEU A 22 54.25 34.43 -4.24
N ALA A 23 55.49 34.14 -3.79
CA ALA A 23 55.77 33.02 -2.90
C ALA A 23 55.17 33.22 -1.51
N THR A 24 55.21 34.43 -0.94
CA THR A 24 54.57 34.73 0.34
C THR A 24 53.06 34.72 0.24
N LEU A 25 52.47 35.24 -0.84
CA LEU A 25 51.03 35.14 -1.10
C LEU A 25 50.59 33.69 -1.29
N ALA A 26 51.36 32.88 -2.01
CA ALA A 26 51.10 31.46 -2.14
C ALA A 26 51.18 30.77 -0.77
N ALA A 27 52.27 30.98 -0.01
CA ALA A 27 52.42 30.40 1.34
C ALA A 27 51.29 30.84 2.29
N ALA A 28 50.88 32.11 2.23
CA ALA A 28 49.76 32.64 3.00
C ALA A 28 48.40 32.05 2.57
N ALA A 29 48.24 31.68 1.29
CA ALA A 29 47.05 30.98 0.80
C ALA A 29 47.05 29.48 1.19
N TRP A 30 48.22 28.86 1.33
CA TRP A 30 48.35 27.45 1.75
C TRP A 30 48.22 27.24 3.26
N LEU A 31 48.58 28.24 4.08
CA LEU A 31 48.47 28.19 5.55
C LEU A 31 47.05 27.88 6.06
N PRO A 32 45.99 28.56 5.60
CA PRO A 32 44.60 28.25 5.95
C PRO A 32 44.18 26.86 5.52
N VAL A 33 44.61 26.42 4.32
CA VAL A 33 44.30 25.07 3.78
C VAL A 33 44.97 23.99 4.62
N GLY A 34 46.23 24.18 5.00
CA GLY A 34 46.96 23.25 5.87
C GLY A 34 46.40 23.21 7.29
N GLY A 35 46.05 24.38 7.85
CA GLY A 35 45.38 24.47 9.15
C GLY A 35 44.01 23.79 9.15
N PHE A 36 43.22 23.98 8.11
CA PHE A 36 41.92 23.34 7.93
C PHE A 36 42.07 21.81 7.79
N GLN A 37 43.04 21.32 7.03
CA GLN A 37 43.29 19.87 6.94
C GLN A 37 43.80 19.26 8.25
N LEU A 38 44.54 20.01 9.07
CA LEU A 38 44.95 19.56 10.40
C LEU A 38 43.78 19.56 11.40
N LEU A 39 42.92 20.58 11.36
CA LEU A 39 41.77 20.70 12.26
C LEU A 39 40.72 19.61 11.99
N TYR A 40 40.52 19.28 10.71
CA TYR A 40 39.54 18.30 10.23
C TYR A 40 40.17 16.98 9.77
N ARG A 41 41.33 16.62 10.32
CA ARG A 41 42.02 15.37 9.96
C ARG A 41 41.13 14.14 10.21
N ASP A 42 40.47 14.14 11.37
CA ASP A 42 39.63 13.04 11.86
C ASP A 42 38.18 13.49 12.16
N ARG A 43 37.76 14.65 11.62
CA ARG A 43 36.45 15.25 11.86
C ARG A 43 35.68 15.48 10.57
N ILE A 44 34.37 15.28 10.57
CA ILE A 44 33.49 15.56 9.42
C ILE A 44 33.59 17.04 9.04
N TYR A 45 33.61 17.33 7.73
CA TYR A 45 33.77 18.70 7.24
C TYR A 45 32.53 19.58 7.55
N PRO A 46 32.69 20.91 7.61
CA PRO A 46 31.59 21.86 7.79
C PRO A 46 30.51 21.73 6.73
N GLY A 47 29.26 21.94 7.16
CA GLY A 47 28.07 21.93 6.32
C GLY A 47 27.53 20.55 5.96
N VAL A 48 28.08 19.46 6.52
CA VAL A 48 27.51 18.12 6.34
C VAL A 48 26.42 17.87 7.36
N GLU A 49 25.20 17.61 6.87
CA GLU A 49 24.03 17.34 7.68
C GLU A 49 23.33 16.06 7.23
N VAL A 50 22.77 15.31 8.18
CA VAL A 50 21.92 14.15 7.92
C VAL A 50 20.57 14.40 8.55
N TRP A 51 19.49 14.45 7.74
CA TRP A 51 18.12 14.75 8.21
C TRP A 51 18.00 16.01 9.11
N GLY A 52 18.81 17.04 8.82
CA GLY A 52 18.84 18.29 9.57
C GLY A 52 19.57 18.21 10.92
N ILE A 53 20.32 17.13 11.14
CA ILE A 53 21.27 16.99 12.25
C ILE A 53 22.66 17.36 11.72
N PRO A 54 23.27 18.44 12.22
CA PRO A 54 24.62 18.81 11.82
C PRO A 54 25.62 17.81 12.38
N LEU A 55 26.42 17.21 11.49
CA LEU A 55 27.49 16.28 11.87
C LEU A 55 28.88 16.92 11.77
N GLU A 56 28.93 18.19 11.40
CA GLU A 56 30.17 18.95 11.24
C GLU A 56 31.03 18.96 12.50
N GLY A 57 32.34 18.83 12.31
CA GLY A 57 33.30 18.84 13.42
C GLY A 57 33.29 17.58 14.30
N MET A 58 32.36 16.64 14.11
CA MET A 58 32.31 15.39 14.88
C MET A 58 33.26 14.34 14.28
N THR A 59 33.81 13.46 15.12
CA THR A 59 34.44 12.23 14.61
C THR A 59 33.36 11.25 14.10
N PRO A 60 33.72 10.25 13.28
CA PRO A 60 32.74 9.23 12.85
C PRO A 60 32.04 8.53 14.03
N GLU A 61 32.75 8.28 15.13
CA GLU A 61 32.22 7.63 16.33
C GLU A 61 31.27 8.57 17.10
N GLU A 62 31.63 9.84 17.23
CA GLU A 62 30.76 10.87 17.84
C GLU A 62 29.49 11.06 17.00
N ALA A 63 29.63 11.13 15.68
CA ALA A 63 28.51 11.26 14.75
C ALA A 63 27.58 10.05 14.80
N GLU A 64 28.12 8.83 14.87
CA GLU A 64 27.32 7.61 15.06
C GLU A 64 26.52 7.67 16.36
N ALA A 65 27.14 8.03 17.49
CA ALA A 65 26.46 8.14 18.77
C ALA A 65 25.34 9.19 18.74
N VAL A 66 25.57 10.33 18.10
CA VAL A 66 24.56 11.40 17.91
C VAL A 66 23.42 10.91 17.02
N LEU A 67 23.72 10.21 15.92
CA LEU A 67 22.70 9.63 15.04
C LEU A 67 21.85 8.59 15.77
N VAL A 68 22.47 7.67 16.53
CA VAL A 68 21.75 6.67 17.34
C VAL A 68 20.86 7.34 18.39
N ALA A 69 21.37 8.35 19.10
CA ALA A 69 20.59 9.08 20.10
C ALA A 69 19.42 9.86 19.48
N ALA A 70 19.64 10.45 18.30
CA ALA A 70 18.61 11.19 17.58
C ALA A 70 17.53 10.29 16.98
N LEU A 71 17.84 9.02 16.68
CA LEU A 71 16.87 8.02 16.21
C LEU A 71 15.98 7.46 17.32
N ASN A 72 16.48 7.41 18.56
CA ASN A 72 15.67 7.00 19.72
C ASN A 72 14.60 8.05 20.07
N PHE A 73 14.64 9.24 19.47
CA PHE A 73 13.51 10.15 19.48
C PHE A 73 12.47 9.68 18.45
N PRO A 74 11.23 9.42 18.86
CA PRO A 74 10.20 9.02 17.93
C PRO A 74 10.01 10.16 16.92
N GLN A 75 9.74 9.80 15.66
CA GLN A 75 9.44 10.71 14.54
C GLN A 75 10.70 11.23 13.82
N ARG A 76 10.76 11.10 12.50
CA ARG A 76 10.14 12.16 11.69
C ARG A 76 9.32 11.70 10.49
N VAL A 77 9.28 10.41 10.18
CA VAL A 77 8.54 9.95 8.99
C VAL A 77 7.94 8.56 9.23
N PRO A 78 6.63 8.45 9.55
CA PRO A 78 5.97 7.16 9.59
C PRO A 78 5.89 6.56 8.17
N VAL A 79 5.86 5.24 8.11
CA VAL A 79 5.45 4.51 6.91
C VAL A 79 3.94 4.38 6.96
N ILE A 80 3.27 4.86 5.92
CA ILE A 80 1.81 4.90 5.84
C ILE A 80 1.37 3.93 4.77
N PHE A 81 0.70 2.84 5.17
CA PHE A 81 0.01 1.97 4.23
C PHE A 81 -1.39 2.50 3.96
N THR A 82 -1.83 2.49 2.70
CA THR A 82 -3.14 3.05 2.32
C THR A 82 -4.01 2.04 1.57
N ASP A 83 -5.31 1.99 1.91
CA ASP A 83 -6.37 1.25 1.20
C ASP A 83 -7.61 2.16 1.11
N GLY A 84 -7.72 2.91 0.01
CA GLY A 84 -8.76 3.92 -0.15
C GLY A 84 -8.69 5.00 0.94
N GLU A 85 -9.69 5.01 1.84
CA GLU A 85 -9.75 5.94 2.98
C GLU A 85 -9.01 5.42 4.22
N GLN A 86 -8.70 4.12 4.28
CA GLN A 86 -8.02 3.51 5.42
C GLN A 86 -6.52 3.77 5.36
N ARG A 87 -5.94 4.10 6.51
CA ARG A 87 -4.51 4.37 6.66
C ARG A 87 -3.97 3.66 7.89
N TRP A 88 -2.83 2.99 7.72
CA TRP A 88 -2.07 2.39 8.81
C TRP A 88 -0.71 3.07 8.90
N GLU A 89 -0.51 3.83 9.98
CA GLU A 89 0.74 4.55 10.23
C GLU A 89 1.62 3.72 11.17
N LEU A 90 2.84 3.42 10.72
CA LEU A 90 3.79 2.63 11.49
C LEU A 90 5.14 3.32 11.59
N PRO A 91 5.84 3.17 12.73
CA PRO A 91 7.24 3.53 12.78
C PRO A 91 8.05 2.65 11.82
N PRO A 92 9.08 3.21 11.15
CA PRO A 92 9.92 2.47 10.20
C PRO A 92 10.47 1.13 10.77
N GLU A 93 10.76 1.08 12.06
CA GLU A 93 11.28 -0.11 12.73
C GLU A 93 10.31 -1.31 12.69
N GLN A 94 9.00 -1.06 12.78
CA GLN A 94 7.98 -2.11 12.72
C GLN A 94 7.84 -2.72 11.33
N VAL A 95 8.30 -2.02 10.29
CA VAL A 95 8.35 -2.52 8.91
C VAL A 95 9.77 -2.92 8.49
N GLY A 96 10.68 -3.12 9.45
CA GLY A 96 12.03 -3.60 9.18
C GLY A 96 12.98 -2.57 8.60
N LEU A 97 12.63 -1.28 8.61
CA LEU A 97 13.51 -0.20 8.18
C LEU A 97 14.31 0.33 9.37
N ARG A 98 15.63 0.30 9.26
CA ARG A 98 16.55 0.75 10.32
C ARG A 98 17.64 1.63 9.72
N LEU A 99 18.03 2.69 10.40
CA LEU A 99 19.20 3.45 10.00
C LEU A 99 20.48 2.68 10.32
N ASP A 100 21.39 2.58 9.35
CA ASP A 100 22.78 2.23 9.60
C ASP A 100 23.55 3.50 9.99
N ALA A 101 23.57 3.80 11.29
CA ALA A 101 24.22 5.01 11.82
C ALA A 101 25.73 5.01 11.53
N GLY A 102 26.41 3.87 11.71
CA GLY A 102 27.85 3.73 11.46
C GLY A 102 28.21 3.89 9.98
N ALA A 103 27.47 3.25 9.07
CA ALA A 103 27.70 3.43 7.63
C ALA A 103 27.34 4.83 7.16
N THR A 104 26.35 5.48 7.77
CA THR A 104 25.98 6.88 7.48
C THR A 104 27.05 7.85 7.96
N ALA A 105 27.57 7.69 9.19
CA ALA A 105 28.67 8.49 9.73
C ALA A 105 29.95 8.33 8.89
N THR A 106 30.26 7.09 8.47
CA THR A 106 31.40 6.81 7.58
C THR A 106 31.21 7.47 6.20
N ALA A 107 29.98 7.47 5.67
CA ALA A 107 29.66 8.15 4.41
C ALA A 107 29.81 9.67 4.55
N ALA A 108 29.33 10.26 5.65
CA ALA A 108 29.49 11.68 5.98
C ALA A 108 30.96 12.08 6.08
N PHE A 109 31.79 11.25 6.73
CA PHE A 109 33.23 11.48 6.82
C PHE A 109 33.92 11.45 5.45
N ARG A 110 33.43 10.66 4.50
CA ARG A 110 34.03 10.57 3.15
C ARG A 110 33.74 11.78 2.26
N ILE A 111 32.73 12.59 2.56
CA ILE A 111 32.38 13.80 1.79
C ILE A 111 33.56 14.77 1.76
N GLY A 112 33.88 15.33 0.59
CA GLY A 112 35.00 16.27 0.42
C GLY A 112 36.41 15.67 0.57
N ARG A 113 36.52 14.33 0.73
CA ARG A 113 37.79 13.60 0.89
C ARG A 113 38.17 12.71 -0.30
N HIS A 114 37.29 12.55 -1.30
CA HIS A 114 37.55 11.74 -2.49
C HIS A 114 37.71 12.58 -3.76
N GLY A 115 38.44 12.03 -4.74
CA GLY A 115 38.65 12.66 -6.04
C GLY A 115 39.91 13.54 -6.14
N SER A 116 40.01 14.27 -7.24
CA SER A 116 41.15 15.16 -7.52
C SER A 116 41.27 16.28 -6.47
N PRO A 117 42.47 16.85 -6.24
CA PRO A 117 42.64 17.96 -5.29
C PRO A 117 41.72 19.16 -5.57
N TRP A 118 41.44 19.44 -6.85
CA TRP A 118 40.55 20.52 -7.26
C TRP A 118 39.07 20.24 -6.99
N THR A 119 38.60 19.01 -7.21
CA THR A 119 37.21 18.63 -6.92
C THR A 119 36.94 18.64 -5.42
N ARG A 120 37.91 18.21 -4.60
CA ARG A 120 37.81 18.28 -3.13
C ARG A 120 37.64 19.72 -2.63
N LEU A 121 38.42 20.65 -3.17
CA LEU A 121 38.35 22.06 -2.78
C LEU A 121 37.00 22.69 -3.17
N LEU A 122 36.46 22.32 -4.33
CA LEU A 122 35.16 22.79 -4.80
C LEU A 122 33.99 22.20 -3.98
N GLU A 123 34.06 20.92 -3.63
CA GLU A 123 33.09 20.26 -2.74
C GLU A 123 33.12 20.88 -1.35
N GLN A 124 34.30 21.05 -0.74
CA GLN A 124 34.45 21.70 0.56
C GLN A 124 33.92 23.14 0.58
N ALA A 125 34.14 23.90 -0.50
CA ALA A 125 33.57 25.23 -0.64
C ALA A 125 32.04 25.19 -0.75
N ARG A 126 31.48 24.22 -1.50
CA ARG A 126 30.03 24.04 -1.63
C ARG A 126 29.37 23.62 -0.34
N THR A 127 29.91 22.64 0.37
CA THR A 127 29.33 22.19 1.65
C THR A 127 29.35 23.33 2.66
N TRP A 128 30.43 24.13 2.70
CA TRP A 128 30.52 25.26 3.61
C TRP A 128 29.50 26.37 3.29
N TRP A 129 29.30 26.74 2.01
CA TRP A 129 28.39 27.83 1.66
C TRP A 129 26.93 27.42 1.47
N GLY A 130 26.66 26.18 1.08
CA GLY A 130 25.31 25.71 0.71
C GLY A 130 24.74 24.62 1.60
N GLY A 131 25.57 24.01 2.46
CA GLY A 131 25.23 22.75 3.14
C GLY A 131 25.18 21.58 2.16
N GLU A 132 25.44 20.37 2.67
CA GLU A 132 25.23 19.13 1.94
C GLU A 132 24.36 18.21 2.80
N GLN A 133 23.16 17.93 2.30
CA GLN A 133 22.23 17.02 2.95
C GLN A 133 22.49 15.60 2.47
N LEU A 134 23.11 14.81 3.33
CA LEU A 134 23.43 13.41 3.04
C LEU A 134 22.18 12.54 3.29
N ALA A 135 21.81 11.77 2.27
CA ALA A 135 20.80 10.73 2.41
C ALA A 135 21.35 9.60 3.32
N PRO A 136 20.64 9.25 4.40
CA PRO A 136 21.07 8.19 5.29
C PRO A 136 21.06 6.82 4.63
N ARG A 137 21.91 5.91 5.13
CA ARG A 137 21.89 4.51 4.71
C ARG A 137 20.85 3.75 5.54
N ILE A 138 19.83 3.22 4.88
CA ILE A 138 18.77 2.43 5.50
C ILE A 138 19.01 0.95 5.22
N ILE A 139 18.96 0.14 6.28
CA ILE A 139 18.91 -1.32 6.22
C ILE A 139 17.44 -1.71 6.19
N TYR A 140 17.09 -2.59 5.26
CA TYR A 140 15.75 -3.12 5.08
C TYR A 140 15.70 -4.61 5.36
N ASP A 141 14.95 -4.99 6.40
CA ASP A 141 14.58 -6.38 6.69
C ASP A 141 13.20 -6.70 6.09
N GLU A 142 13.19 -7.24 4.88
CA GLU A 142 11.96 -7.64 4.18
C GLU A 142 11.13 -8.64 5.00
N ARG A 143 11.75 -9.51 5.80
CA ARG A 143 11.03 -10.52 6.59
C ARG A 143 10.13 -9.87 7.64
N THR A 144 10.59 -8.79 8.25
CA THR A 144 9.82 -8.03 9.24
C THR A 144 8.64 -7.33 8.57
N ALA A 145 8.87 -6.67 7.42
CA ALA A 145 7.79 -6.05 6.62
C ALA A 145 6.74 -7.08 6.17
N ARG A 146 7.19 -8.25 5.69
CA ARG A 146 6.32 -9.34 5.25
C ARG A 146 5.44 -9.84 6.38
N ALA A 147 6.00 -10.12 7.56
CA ALA A 147 5.25 -10.58 8.71
C ALA A 147 4.16 -9.58 9.12
N TYR A 148 4.47 -8.28 9.08
CA TYR A 148 3.48 -7.24 9.31
C TYR A 148 2.35 -7.25 8.27
N LEU A 149 2.69 -7.29 6.97
CA LEU A 149 1.71 -7.32 5.89
C LEU A 149 0.86 -8.60 5.90
N GLU A 150 1.41 -9.74 6.32
CA GLU A 150 0.65 -10.98 6.50
C GLU A 150 -0.34 -10.87 7.66
N ALA A 151 0.04 -10.25 8.78
CA ALA A 151 -0.88 -9.97 9.88
C ALA A 151 -1.96 -8.95 9.48
N LEU A 152 -1.62 -7.98 8.64
CA LEU A 152 -2.57 -7.03 8.08
C LEU A 152 -3.52 -7.71 7.08
N ALA A 153 -3.01 -8.64 6.26
CA ALA A 153 -3.80 -9.44 5.34
C ALA A 153 -4.89 -10.22 6.07
N GLN A 154 -4.63 -10.75 7.27
CA GLN A 154 -5.66 -11.44 8.06
C GLN A 154 -6.83 -10.55 8.48
N GLN A 155 -6.62 -9.23 8.55
CA GLN A 155 -7.65 -8.26 8.92
C GLN A 155 -8.41 -7.73 7.70
N ILE A 156 -7.72 -7.57 6.57
CA ILE A 156 -8.27 -6.98 5.35
C ILE A 156 -8.88 -8.06 4.43
N ASN A 157 -8.28 -9.25 4.38
CA ASN A 157 -8.69 -10.29 3.45
C ASN A 157 -10.11 -10.76 3.76
N ARG A 158 -10.89 -10.86 2.70
CA ARG A 158 -12.27 -11.31 2.75
C ARG A 158 -12.44 -12.41 1.72
N PRO A 159 -12.93 -13.60 2.08
CA PRO A 159 -13.24 -14.61 1.09
C PRO A 159 -14.38 -14.12 0.19
N VAL A 160 -14.32 -14.49 -1.10
CA VAL A 160 -15.45 -14.33 -2.00
C VAL A 160 -16.58 -15.26 -1.56
N ARG A 161 -17.81 -14.75 -1.54
CA ARG A 161 -19.01 -15.53 -1.22
C ARG A 161 -20.08 -15.26 -2.24
N ASP A 162 -20.58 -16.30 -2.89
CA ASP A 162 -21.69 -16.19 -3.82
C ASP A 162 -23.01 -15.97 -3.06
N ALA A 163 -23.93 -15.23 -3.70
CA ALA A 163 -25.31 -15.22 -3.24
C ALA A 163 -25.92 -16.61 -3.42
N ALA A 164 -26.71 -17.03 -2.43
CA ALA A 164 -27.37 -18.32 -2.47
C ALA A 164 -28.75 -18.22 -1.82
N LEU A 165 -29.70 -18.98 -2.36
CA LEU A 165 -31.02 -19.15 -1.77
C LEU A 165 -31.21 -20.62 -1.40
N ARG A 166 -31.60 -20.88 -0.16
CA ARG A 166 -31.90 -22.23 0.33
C ARG A 166 -33.27 -22.24 0.98
N LEU A 167 -33.98 -23.35 0.85
CA LEU A 167 -35.23 -23.59 1.57
C LEU A 167 -34.91 -24.39 2.83
N GLU A 168 -35.10 -23.78 4.00
CA GLU A 168 -34.89 -24.45 5.28
C GLU A 168 -36.24 -24.86 5.88
N LYS A 169 -36.27 -26.05 6.50
CA LYS A 169 -37.40 -26.48 7.34
C LYS A 169 -37.05 -26.17 8.79
N ARG A 170 -37.81 -25.28 9.42
CA ARG A 170 -37.74 -25.07 10.88
C ARG A 170 -38.62 -26.15 11.52
N GLY A 171 -38.18 -26.83 12.58
CA GLY A 171 -39.06 -27.66 13.40
C GLY A 171 -39.60 -28.99 12.80
N THR A 172 -40.82 -29.36 13.24
CA THR A 172 -41.49 -30.64 12.96
C THR A 172 -41.94 -30.79 11.49
N ALA A 173 -42.26 -32.01 11.06
CA ALA A 173 -42.57 -32.37 9.67
C ALA A 173 -43.68 -31.56 8.97
N ASN A 174 -44.50 -30.80 9.71
CA ASN A 174 -45.65 -30.04 9.19
C ASN A 174 -45.42 -28.53 9.14
N GLU A 175 -44.21 -28.02 9.43
CA GLU A 175 -43.91 -26.59 9.31
C GLU A 175 -43.62 -26.19 7.85
N ARG A 176 -43.91 -24.93 7.51
CA ARG A 176 -43.72 -24.36 6.18
C ARG A 176 -42.22 -24.09 5.94
N PRO A 177 -41.66 -24.46 4.78
CA PRO A 177 -40.29 -24.11 4.43
C PRO A 177 -40.10 -22.59 4.34
N ILE A 178 -38.98 -22.10 4.85
CA ILE A 178 -38.62 -20.68 4.86
C ILE A 178 -37.42 -20.48 3.92
N PRO A 179 -37.49 -19.53 2.97
CA PRO A 179 -36.35 -19.20 2.14
C PRO A 179 -35.30 -18.42 2.96
N VAL A 180 -34.10 -18.98 3.08
CA VAL A 180 -32.91 -18.39 3.71
C VAL A 180 -31.93 -17.97 2.62
N GLU A 181 -31.64 -16.68 2.58
CA GLU A 181 -30.72 -16.08 1.62
C GLU A 181 -29.36 -15.83 2.27
N THR A 182 -28.31 -16.11 1.51
CA THR A 182 -26.93 -15.70 1.80
C THR A 182 -26.58 -14.58 0.84
N THR A 183 -26.23 -13.41 1.36
CA THR A 183 -25.82 -12.26 0.53
C THR A 183 -24.45 -12.50 -0.10
N ALA A 184 -24.28 -12.06 -1.35
CA ALA A 184 -22.98 -12.10 -2.01
C ALA A 184 -21.96 -11.18 -1.31
N GLN A 185 -20.68 -11.54 -1.38
CA GLN A 185 -19.58 -10.77 -0.83
C GLN A 185 -18.41 -10.77 -1.81
N VAL A 186 -17.93 -9.59 -2.16
CA VAL A 186 -16.70 -9.42 -2.96
C VAL A 186 -15.51 -9.94 -2.16
N GLY A 187 -14.74 -10.82 -2.79
CA GLY A 187 -13.47 -11.29 -2.23
C GLY A 187 -12.42 -10.20 -2.32
N ARG A 188 -11.63 -10.03 -1.25
CA ARG A 188 -10.48 -9.13 -1.20
C ARG A 188 -9.27 -9.90 -0.73
N GLU A 189 -8.16 -9.80 -1.44
CA GLU A 189 -6.91 -10.43 -1.06
C GLU A 189 -5.75 -9.44 -1.20
N LEU A 190 -5.03 -9.19 -0.11
CA LEU A 190 -3.82 -8.38 -0.11
C LEU A 190 -2.69 -9.14 -0.81
N ASN A 191 -2.18 -8.56 -1.90
CA ASN A 191 -0.97 -9.03 -2.55
C ASN A 191 0.25 -8.51 -1.79
N VAL A 192 0.70 -9.31 -0.82
CA VAL A 192 1.87 -9.00 0.03
C VAL A 192 3.12 -8.78 -0.82
N GLY A 193 3.37 -9.63 -1.83
CA GLY A 193 4.56 -9.52 -2.67
C GLY A 193 4.62 -8.21 -3.47
N ALA A 194 3.51 -7.83 -4.10
CA ALA A 194 3.42 -6.58 -4.84
C ALA A 194 3.54 -5.35 -3.92
N THR A 195 2.91 -5.40 -2.74
CA THR A 195 3.00 -4.32 -1.75
C THR A 195 4.43 -4.17 -1.21
N LEU A 196 5.16 -5.27 -0.97
CA LEU A 196 6.57 -5.24 -0.58
C LEU A 196 7.45 -4.60 -1.66
N ALA A 197 7.19 -4.89 -2.93
CA ALA A 197 7.93 -4.28 -4.04
C ALA A 197 7.73 -2.75 -4.09
N LEU A 198 6.51 -2.27 -3.82
CA LEU A 198 6.23 -0.83 -3.72
C LEU A 198 6.93 -0.21 -2.51
N LEU A 199 6.87 -0.87 -1.34
CA LEU A 199 7.60 -0.42 -0.16
C LEU A 199 9.09 -0.29 -0.46
N HIS A 200 9.71 -1.31 -1.06
CA HIS A 200 11.12 -1.30 -1.43
C HIS A 200 11.47 -0.13 -2.36
N ALA A 201 10.64 0.13 -3.37
CA ALA A 201 10.86 1.22 -4.32
C ALA A 201 10.76 2.62 -3.67
N SER A 202 10.03 2.73 -2.55
CA SER A 202 9.90 3.98 -1.78
C SER A 202 11.03 4.19 -0.76
N ILE A 203 11.88 3.18 -0.49
CA ILE A 203 13.02 3.31 0.41
C ILE A 203 14.04 4.28 -0.19
N GLY A 204 14.46 5.28 0.61
CA GLY A 204 15.45 6.28 0.21
C GLY A 204 14.86 7.61 -0.27
N GLN A 205 13.53 7.73 -0.31
CA GLN A 205 12.87 9.02 -0.52
C GLN A 205 12.90 9.88 0.76
N ILE A 206 12.99 11.20 0.60
CA ILE A 206 13.15 12.17 1.71
C ILE A 206 11.79 12.57 2.35
N ALA A 207 10.71 11.85 2.01
CA ALA A 207 9.33 12.22 2.34
C ALA A 207 8.59 11.10 3.10
N PRO A 208 7.38 11.36 3.64
CA PRO A 208 6.45 10.32 4.09
C PRO A 208 6.42 9.16 3.11
N ILE A 209 6.81 7.98 3.60
CA ILE A 209 6.78 6.76 2.81
C ILE A 209 5.32 6.31 2.79
N GLU A 210 4.58 6.75 1.78
CA GLU A 210 3.23 6.28 1.52
C GLU A 210 3.28 5.08 0.57
N VAL A 211 2.70 3.96 0.98
CA VAL A 211 2.69 2.71 0.22
C VAL A 211 1.25 2.25 0.03
N PRO A 212 0.68 2.34 -1.19
CA PRO A 212 -0.64 1.81 -1.42
C PRO A 212 -0.62 0.28 -1.32
N LEU A 213 -1.56 -0.27 -0.56
CA LEU A 213 -1.77 -1.70 -0.45
C LEU A 213 -2.30 -2.22 -1.79
N VAL A 214 -1.66 -3.25 -2.33
CA VAL A 214 -2.09 -3.86 -3.59
C VAL A 214 -3.12 -4.94 -3.27
N ILE A 215 -4.40 -4.63 -3.49
CA ILE A 215 -5.51 -5.54 -3.18
C ILE A 215 -6.09 -6.08 -4.48
N ALA A 216 -6.18 -7.41 -4.58
CA ALA A 216 -6.89 -8.09 -5.64
C ALA A 216 -8.34 -8.31 -5.21
N GLU A 217 -9.27 -7.70 -5.94
CA GLU A 217 -10.70 -7.90 -5.72
C GLU A 217 -11.23 -8.96 -6.68
N THR A 218 -11.99 -9.92 -6.15
CA THR A 218 -12.62 -10.99 -6.92
C THR A 218 -14.14 -10.87 -6.75
N PRO A 219 -14.89 -10.52 -7.81
CA PRO A 219 -16.33 -10.44 -7.73
C PRO A 219 -16.95 -11.84 -7.52
N PRO A 220 -18.08 -11.94 -6.79
CA PRO A 220 -18.81 -13.19 -6.69
C PRO A 220 -19.44 -13.56 -8.04
N ARG A 221 -19.62 -14.86 -8.29
CA ARG A 221 -20.27 -15.33 -9.51
C ARG A 221 -21.76 -14.99 -9.50
N VAL A 222 -22.40 -15.26 -8.36
CA VAL A 222 -23.82 -14.98 -8.13
C VAL A 222 -23.92 -13.74 -7.25
N VAL A 223 -24.56 -12.70 -7.77
CA VAL A 223 -24.52 -11.35 -7.18
C VAL A 223 -25.72 -11.09 -6.29
N ASP A 224 -26.89 -11.60 -6.68
CA ASP A 224 -28.12 -11.39 -5.93
C ASP A 224 -29.07 -12.60 -6.01
N ALA A 225 -29.73 -12.87 -4.88
CA ALA A 225 -30.79 -13.86 -4.75
C ALA A 225 -32.08 -13.27 -4.12
N SER A 226 -32.10 -11.96 -3.87
CA SER A 226 -33.19 -11.24 -3.22
C SER A 226 -34.49 -11.32 -4.02
N GLU A 227 -34.41 -11.29 -5.35
CA GLU A 227 -35.58 -11.44 -6.22
C GLU A 227 -36.18 -12.84 -6.11
N ALA A 228 -35.35 -13.89 -6.25
CA ALA A 228 -35.78 -15.26 -6.04
C ALA A 228 -36.38 -15.46 -4.65
N ARG A 229 -35.76 -14.92 -3.58
CA ARG A 229 -36.30 -15.02 -2.22
C ARG A 229 -37.73 -14.48 -2.13
N ARG A 230 -37.97 -13.27 -2.64
CA ARG A 230 -39.30 -12.65 -2.63
C ARG A 230 -40.33 -13.47 -3.40
N ARG A 231 -39.94 -14.02 -4.55
CA ARG A 231 -40.81 -14.89 -5.36
C ARG A 231 -41.15 -16.19 -4.62
N VAL A 232 -40.16 -16.86 -4.04
CA VAL A 232 -40.38 -18.07 -3.23
C VAL A 232 -41.26 -17.78 -2.02
N GLU A 233 -41.02 -16.68 -1.32
CA GLU A 233 -41.84 -16.27 -0.18
C GLU A 233 -43.30 -16.04 -0.56
N ALA A 234 -43.54 -15.42 -1.72
CA ALA A 234 -44.88 -15.23 -2.29
C ALA A 234 -45.53 -16.56 -2.69
N ILE A 235 -44.81 -17.45 -3.37
CA ILE A 235 -45.30 -18.79 -3.77
C ILE A 235 -45.73 -19.60 -2.54
N LEU A 236 -44.94 -19.54 -1.46
CA LEU A 236 -45.24 -20.30 -0.26
C LEU A 236 -46.26 -19.60 0.65
N SER A 237 -46.65 -18.35 0.36
CA SER A 237 -47.45 -17.48 1.25
C SER A 237 -48.83 -18.03 1.57
N ALA A 238 -49.45 -18.72 0.61
CA ALA A 238 -50.76 -19.31 0.70
C ALA A 238 -50.80 -20.64 -0.08
N PRO A 239 -51.69 -21.57 0.27
CA PRO A 239 -51.94 -22.74 -0.56
C PRO A 239 -52.52 -22.34 -1.93
N LEU A 240 -52.22 -23.12 -2.97
CA LEU A 240 -52.83 -22.95 -4.28
C LEU A 240 -54.10 -23.79 -4.35
N THR A 241 -55.25 -23.13 -4.47
CA THR A 241 -56.56 -23.78 -4.63
C THR A 241 -57.02 -23.68 -6.07
N LEU A 242 -57.28 -24.83 -6.71
CA LEU A 242 -57.86 -24.92 -8.05
C LEU A 242 -59.34 -25.26 -7.94
N THR A 243 -60.19 -24.42 -8.53
CA THR A 243 -61.64 -24.65 -8.63
C THR A 243 -62.06 -24.66 -10.09
N LEU A 244 -62.91 -25.62 -10.45
CA LEU A 244 -63.53 -25.64 -11.77
C LEU A 244 -64.83 -24.83 -11.73
N THR A 245 -64.89 -23.78 -12.55
CA THR A 245 -66.13 -23.04 -12.78
C THR A 245 -66.80 -23.62 -14.01
N SER A 246 -67.72 -24.56 -13.83
CA SER A 246 -68.54 -25.10 -14.92
C SER A 246 -69.82 -24.29 -15.11
N THR A 247 -70.17 -24.01 -16.35
CA THR A 247 -71.46 -23.40 -16.75
C THR A 247 -72.57 -24.45 -16.92
N VAL A 248 -72.21 -25.74 -16.86
CA VAL A 248 -73.13 -26.88 -16.95
C VAL A 248 -73.15 -27.60 -15.60
N PRO A 249 -74.32 -28.01 -15.06
CA PRO A 249 -74.39 -28.74 -13.81
C PRO A 249 -73.61 -30.07 -13.93
N LEU A 250 -72.47 -30.13 -13.25
CA LEU A 250 -71.68 -31.35 -13.09
C LEU A 250 -72.42 -32.29 -12.12
N THR A 251 -72.37 -33.60 -12.39
CA THR A 251 -73.08 -34.62 -11.60
C THR A 251 -72.35 -34.96 -10.30
N ASP A 252 -71.05 -34.66 -10.23
CA ASP A 252 -70.18 -34.85 -9.07
C ASP A 252 -69.49 -33.53 -8.65
N ASP A 253 -69.23 -33.40 -7.35
CA ASP A 253 -68.52 -32.26 -6.75
C ASP A 253 -67.01 -32.43 -7.02
N LEU A 254 -66.57 -32.00 -8.20
CA LEU A 254 -65.16 -32.07 -8.63
C LEU A 254 -64.36 -30.88 -8.07
N GLY A 255 -63.54 -31.15 -7.06
CA GLY A 255 -62.67 -30.17 -6.40
C GLY A 255 -63.25 -29.62 -5.09
N PRO A 256 -62.56 -28.71 -4.38
CA PRO A 256 -61.31 -28.04 -4.78
C PRO A 256 -60.06 -28.90 -4.61
N TRP A 257 -59.12 -28.81 -5.55
CA TRP A 257 -57.76 -29.36 -5.38
C TRP A 257 -56.88 -28.32 -4.71
N VAL A 258 -56.24 -28.69 -3.60
CA VAL A 258 -55.42 -27.79 -2.80
C VAL A 258 -53.98 -28.31 -2.78
N LEU A 259 -53.03 -27.48 -3.22
CA LEU A 259 -51.60 -27.71 -3.03
C LEU A 259 -51.12 -26.91 -1.82
N SER A 260 -50.62 -27.63 -0.82
CA SER A 260 -50.05 -27.05 0.38
C SER A 260 -48.74 -26.30 0.07
N PRO A 261 -48.32 -25.35 0.93
CA PRO A 261 -47.00 -24.74 0.82
C PRO A 261 -45.84 -25.76 0.85
N GLN A 262 -45.99 -26.92 1.51
CA GLN A 262 -44.96 -27.96 1.47
C GLN A 262 -44.83 -28.59 0.08
N GLU A 263 -45.95 -28.86 -0.59
CA GLU A 263 -45.97 -29.41 -1.95
C GLU A 263 -45.46 -28.39 -2.95
N LEU A 264 -45.88 -27.12 -2.82
CA LEU A 264 -45.38 -26.01 -3.64
C LEU A 264 -43.87 -25.82 -3.50
N ALA A 265 -43.31 -25.98 -2.29
CA ALA A 265 -41.87 -25.90 -2.09
C ALA A 265 -41.09 -27.00 -2.83
N GLY A 266 -41.68 -28.19 -2.99
CA GLY A 266 -41.12 -29.26 -3.80
C GLY A 266 -41.16 -29.00 -5.30
N LEU A 267 -42.01 -28.06 -5.73
CA LEU A 267 -42.16 -27.63 -7.12
C LEU A 267 -41.34 -26.38 -7.45
N VAL A 268 -40.68 -25.74 -6.48
CA VAL A 268 -39.83 -24.56 -6.74
C VAL A 268 -38.51 -25.00 -7.35
N ILE A 269 -38.18 -24.43 -8.49
CA ILE A 269 -36.87 -24.54 -9.14
C ILE A 269 -36.16 -23.18 -9.11
N LEU A 270 -34.86 -23.23 -8.85
CA LEU A 270 -33.99 -22.05 -8.87
C LEU A 270 -33.20 -22.05 -10.18
N GLY A 271 -33.37 -20.99 -10.96
CA GLY A 271 -32.62 -20.74 -12.18
C GLY A 271 -31.56 -19.66 -11.97
N GLU A 272 -30.48 -19.74 -12.76
CA GLU A 272 -29.48 -18.68 -12.88
C GLU A 272 -29.78 -17.86 -14.14
N GLU A 273 -29.93 -16.55 -14.00
CA GLU A 273 -30.15 -15.62 -15.10
C GLU A 273 -28.95 -14.65 -15.20
N PRO A 274 -28.18 -14.70 -16.30
CA PRO A 274 -27.07 -13.77 -16.49
C PRO A 274 -27.59 -12.36 -16.83
N ARG A 275 -27.07 -11.36 -16.13
CA ARG A 275 -27.34 -9.93 -16.32
C ARG A 275 -26.01 -9.16 -16.47
N GLU A 276 -26.06 -7.88 -16.82
CA GLU A 276 -24.89 -7.02 -16.99
C GLU A 276 -23.96 -6.95 -15.75
N ASP A 277 -24.53 -7.07 -14.55
CA ASP A 277 -23.84 -6.98 -13.26
C ASP A 277 -23.40 -8.35 -12.69
N GLY A 278 -23.84 -9.46 -13.28
CA GLY A 278 -23.47 -10.82 -12.88
C GLY A 278 -24.62 -11.82 -12.99
N VAL A 279 -24.50 -12.97 -12.33
CA VAL A 279 -25.56 -13.99 -12.31
C VAL A 279 -26.55 -13.68 -11.18
N HIS A 280 -27.83 -13.63 -11.50
CA HIS A 280 -28.93 -13.48 -10.54
C HIS A 280 -29.66 -14.80 -10.37
N ILE A 281 -30.11 -15.11 -9.16
CA ILE A 281 -31.00 -16.25 -8.94
C ILE A 281 -32.44 -15.81 -9.20
N THR A 282 -33.15 -16.57 -10.03
CA THR A 282 -34.59 -16.46 -10.24
C THR A 282 -35.29 -17.71 -9.71
N ALA A 283 -36.53 -17.56 -9.24
CA ALA A 283 -37.34 -18.67 -8.76
C ALA A 283 -38.58 -18.83 -9.64
N THR A 284 -38.80 -20.05 -10.11
CA THR A 284 -39.97 -20.44 -10.90
C THR A 284 -40.55 -21.75 -10.37
N LEU A 285 -41.78 -22.07 -10.79
CA LEU A 285 -42.38 -23.37 -10.53
C LEU A 285 -42.01 -24.33 -11.66
N ASP A 286 -41.71 -25.57 -11.31
CA ASP A 286 -41.52 -26.66 -12.25
C ASP A 286 -42.81 -26.88 -13.04
N THR A 287 -42.76 -26.50 -14.32
CA THR A 287 -43.92 -26.53 -15.21
C THR A 287 -44.29 -27.97 -15.59
N ASP A 288 -43.31 -28.89 -15.64
CA ASP A 288 -43.57 -30.28 -15.98
C ASP A 288 -44.19 -31.01 -14.80
N ALA A 289 -43.71 -30.76 -13.58
CA ALA A 289 -44.33 -31.30 -12.37
C ALA A 289 -45.74 -30.73 -12.15
N LEU A 290 -45.96 -29.43 -12.42
CA LEU A 290 -47.30 -28.84 -12.39
C LEU A 290 -48.21 -29.46 -13.45
N ARG A 291 -47.72 -29.68 -14.68
CA ARG A 291 -48.48 -30.35 -15.74
C ARG A 291 -48.86 -31.78 -15.35
N ALA A 292 -47.95 -32.53 -14.72
CA ALA A 292 -48.23 -33.87 -14.22
C ALA A 292 -49.34 -33.87 -13.15
N PHE A 293 -49.40 -32.84 -12.30
CA PHE A 293 -50.49 -32.67 -11.33
C PHE A 293 -51.84 -32.34 -12.00
N LEU A 294 -51.82 -31.51 -13.06
CA LEU A 294 -53.04 -31.08 -13.75
C LEU A 294 -53.63 -32.12 -14.72
N THR A 295 -52.82 -33.04 -15.25
CA THR A 295 -53.28 -34.02 -16.27
C THR A 295 -54.40 -34.93 -15.76
N PRO A 296 -54.31 -35.56 -14.57
CA PRO A 296 -55.40 -36.37 -14.02
C PRO A 296 -56.67 -35.57 -13.74
N ILE A 297 -56.54 -34.27 -13.45
CA ILE A 297 -57.68 -33.37 -13.24
C ILE A 297 -58.38 -33.07 -14.56
N ALA A 298 -57.63 -32.90 -15.64
CA ALA A 298 -58.18 -32.69 -16.97
C ALA A 298 -58.93 -33.92 -17.49
N ASP A 299 -58.47 -35.13 -17.17
CA ASP A 299 -59.15 -36.39 -17.56
C ASP A 299 -60.48 -36.62 -16.80
N LEU A 300 -60.74 -35.89 -15.71
CA LEU A 300 -61.95 -35.98 -14.89
C LEU A 300 -63.09 -35.06 -15.38
N VAL A 301 -62.81 -34.12 -16.30
CA VAL A 301 -63.75 -33.11 -16.81
C VAL A 301 -64.11 -33.39 -18.26
#